data_AF-A0A0G2FXV1-F1
#
_entry.id   AF-A0A0G2FXV1-F1
#
_cell.length_a   1.000
_cell.length_b   1.000
_cell.length_c   1.000
_cell.angle_alpha   90.00
_cell.angle_beta   90.00
_cell.angle_gamma   90.00
#
_symmetry.space_group_name_H-M   'P 1'
#
loop_
_entity.id
_entity.type
_entity.pdbx_description
1 polymer ?
#
loop_
_entity_poly.entity_id
_entity_poly.type
_entity_poly.pdbx_seq_one_letter_code
_entity_poly.pdbx_strand_id
1 'polypeptide(L)'
;MWDDVTQHGVLIDFGAALNHEVLPEGWFNPSGTPPYAPPEFLQRRKGSAGDVWALGVTMLFAFKYVKLPDGAWILPHVFEEDLVLEEMKSWLNVVEGWREALIEQNHGLLAGMLEPDPDKRIVAAELELQLKVRRT
;
A
#
# COMPACT_ATOMS: atom_id res chain seq x y z
N MET A 1 5.18 -10.60 -12.50
CA MET A 1 5.06 -11.71 -13.49
C MET A 1 4.90 -13.00 -12.71
N TRP A 2 3.95 -13.85 -13.10
CA TRP A 2 3.77 -15.17 -12.47
C TRP A 2 4.67 -16.18 -13.17
N ASP A 3 5.42 -16.95 -12.40
CA ASP A 3 6.20 -18.08 -12.91
C ASP A 3 5.42 -19.38 -12.66
N ASP A 4 4.90 -19.97 -13.74
CA ASP A 4 4.12 -21.22 -13.68
C ASP A 4 4.94 -22.41 -13.17
N VAL A 5 6.27 -22.38 -13.28
CA VAL A 5 7.14 -23.49 -12.85
C VAL A 5 7.39 -23.43 -11.35
N THR A 6 7.74 -22.26 -10.82
CA THR A 6 8.04 -22.11 -9.39
C THR A 6 6.82 -21.73 -8.56
N GLN A 7 5.71 -21.39 -9.20
CA GLN A 7 4.50 -20.85 -8.57
C GLN A 7 4.80 -19.62 -7.70
N HIS A 8 5.73 -18.77 -8.17
CA HIS A 8 6.14 -17.57 -7.48
C HIS A 8 5.69 -16.30 -8.21
N GLY A 9 5.38 -15.29 -7.41
CA GLY A 9 5.22 -13.92 -7.90
C GLY A 9 6.58 -13.22 -7.97
N VAL A 10 6.84 -12.56 -9.10
CA VAL A 10 8.03 -11.71 -9.28
C VAL A 10 7.61 -10.24 -9.35
N LEU A 11 8.21 -9.42 -8.47
CA LEU A 11 8.11 -7.95 -8.52
C LEU A 11 8.89 -7.42 -9.71
N ILE A 12 8.29 -6.44 -10.40
CA ILE A 12 8.84 -5.80 -11.59
C ILE A 12 8.67 -4.28 -11.46
N ASP A 13 9.29 -3.54 -12.37
CA ASP A 13 9.22 -2.08 -12.46
C ASP A 13 9.74 -1.35 -11.21
N PHE A 14 11.07 -1.28 -11.12
CA PHE A 14 11.79 -0.54 -10.09
C PHE A 14 12.15 0.89 -10.52
N GLY A 15 11.54 1.41 -11.60
CA GLY A 15 11.87 2.73 -12.14
C GLY A 15 11.60 3.89 -11.16
N ALA A 16 10.69 3.68 -10.20
CA ALA A 16 10.36 4.62 -9.14
C ALA A 16 10.86 4.18 -7.74
N ALA A 17 11.70 3.14 -7.66
CA ALA A 17 12.23 2.66 -6.38
C ALA A 17 13.14 3.72 -5.74
N LEU A 18 13.03 3.85 -4.41
CA LEU A 18 13.83 4.81 -3.64
C LEU A 18 15.01 4.09 -2.99
N ASN A 19 16.21 4.61 -3.21
CA ASN A 19 17.39 4.19 -2.46
C ASN A 19 17.62 5.14 -1.28
N HIS A 20 17.15 4.75 -0.10
CA HIS A 20 17.27 5.54 1.13
C HIS A 20 18.72 5.69 1.62
N GLU A 21 19.69 4.92 1.12
CA GLU A 21 21.11 5.11 1.45
C GLU A 21 21.72 6.30 0.71
N VAL A 22 21.15 6.66 -0.44
CA VAL A 22 21.65 7.72 -1.33
C VAL A 22 20.83 9.00 -1.21
N LEU A 23 19.54 8.87 -0.90
CA LEU A 23 18.63 10.01 -0.81
C LEU A 23 18.79 10.75 0.53
N PRO A 24 18.66 12.09 0.55
CA PRO A 24 18.63 12.85 1.79
C PRO A 24 17.53 12.40 2.74
N GLU A 25 17.75 12.58 4.04
CA GLU A 25 16.70 12.39 5.04
C GLU A 25 15.51 13.32 4.75
N GLY A 26 14.30 12.78 4.81
CA GLY A 26 13.08 13.53 4.49
C GLY A 26 12.90 13.82 2.99
N TRP A 27 13.70 13.22 2.11
CA TRP A 27 13.49 13.36 0.66
C TRP A 27 12.11 12.84 0.27
N PHE A 28 11.42 13.61 -0.57
CA PHE A 28 10.09 13.29 -1.04
C PHE A 28 9.93 13.66 -2.51
N ASN A 29 9.37 12.73 -3.29
CA ASN A 29 8.80 13.02 -4.58
C ASN A 29 7.31 12.63 -4.59
N PRO A 30 6.43 13.46 -5.18
CA PRO A 30 5.01 13.17 -5.23
C PRO A 30 4.67 12.17 -6.35
N SER A 31 5.44 11.10 -6.49
CA SER A 31 5.25 10.06 -7.51
C SER A 31 4.65 8.80 -6.92
N GLY A 32 3.96 8.04 -7.76
CA GLY A 32 3.34 6.77 -7.42
C GLY A 32 2.04 6.56 -8.17
N THR A 33 1.42 5.41 -7.95
CA THR A 33 0.10 5.09 -8.50
C THR A 33 -0.96 5.48 -7.47
N PRO A 34 -1.85 6.44 -7.76
CA PRO A 34 -2.63 7.15 -6.75
C PRO A 34 -3.43 6.25 -5.78
N PRO A 35 -4.17 5.22 -6.24
CA PRO A 35 -4.93 4.34 -5.34
C PRO A 35 -4.06 3.50 -4.39
N TYR A 36 -2.76 3.41 -4.64
CA TYR A 36 -1.82 2.65 -3.82
C TYR A 36 -1.03 3.54 -2.86
N ALA A 37 -1.22 4.87 -2.92
CA ALA A 37 -0.58 5.79 -2.01
C ALA A 37 -1.12 5.61 -0.57
N PRO A 38 -0.24 5.59 0.45
CA PRO A 38 -0.64 5.41 1.83
C PRO A 38 -1.10 6.75 2.47
N PRO A 39 -1.76 6.73 3.63
CA PRO A 39 -2.23 7.94 4.31
C PRO A 39 -1.10 8.93 4.62
N GLU A 40 0.08 8.44 5.01
CA GLU A 40 1.23 9.28 5.32
C GLU A 40 1.81 10.03 4.10
N PHE A 41 1.39 9.70 2.88
CA PHE A 41 1.75 10.47 1.68
C PHE A 41 1.27 11.92 1.78
N LEU A 42 0.11 12.17 2.42
CA LEU A 42 -0.38 13.53 2.69
C LEU A 42 0.56 14.33 3.59
N GLN A 43 1.40 13.66 4.38
CA GLN A 43 2.44 14.24 5.23
C GLN A 43 3.80 14.30 4.51
N ARG A 44 3.82 14.07 3.19
CA ARG A 44 5.03 13.99 2.36
C ARG A 44 6.03 12.94 2.85
N ARG A 45 5.53 11.81 3.37
CA ARG A 45 6.35 10.66 3.79
C ARG A 45 6.27 9.54 2.75
N LYS A 46 7.42 8.96 2.41
CA LYS A 46 7.55 7.73 1.61
C LYS A 46 8.59 6.81 2.26
N GLY A 47 8.36 5.52 2.17
CA GLY A 47 9.27 4.50 2.69
C GLY A 47 8.65 3.11 2.65
N SER A 48 9.37 2.14 3.21
CA SER A 48 9.00 0.72 3.19
C SER A 48 7.63 0.42 3.80
N ALA A 49 7.18 1.17 4.80
CA ALA A 49 5.83 1.04 5.35
C ALA A 49 4.76 1.33 4.27
N GLY A 50 5.00 2.32 3.41
CA GLY A 50 4.11 2.65 2.29
C GLY A 50 4.06 1.55 1.24
N ASP A 51 5.16 0.83 1.01
CA ASP A 51 5.18 -0.32 0.11
C ASP A 51 4.31 -1.47 0.65
N VAL A 52 4.31 -1.68 1.97
CA VAL A 52 3.41 -2.67 2.61
C VAL A 52 1.94 -2.27 2.45
N TRP A 53 1.62 -0.99 2.60
CA TRP A 53 0.26 -0.48 2.33
C TRP A 53 -0.16 -0.74 0.89
N ALA A 54 0.70 -0.39 -0.09
CA ALA A 54 0.44 -0.64 -1.50
C ALA A 54 0.20 -2.13 -1.80
N LEU A 55 0.96 -3.02 -1.14
CA LEU A 55 0.73 -4.46 -1.21
C LEU A 55 -0.62 -4.84 -0.60
N GLY A 56 -1.02 -4.25 0.52
CA GLY A 56 -2.32 -4.47 1.15
C GLY A 56 -3.48 -4.11 0.22
N VAL A 57 -3.43 -2.94 -0.42
CA VAL A 57 -4.41 -2.51 -1.43
C VAL A 57 -4.42 -3.48 -2.62
N THR A 58 -3.24 -3.94 -3.06
CA THR A 58 -3.12 -4.96 -4.12
C THR A 58 -3.83 -6.26 -3.72
N MET A 59 -3.74 -6.67 -2.45
CA MET A 59 -4.40 -7.87 -1.92
C MET A 59 -5.92 -7.70 -1.77
N LEU A 60 -6.41 -6.50 -1.45
CA LEU A 60 -7.86 -6.23 -1.51
C LEU A 60 -8.41 -6.52 -2.91
N PHE A 61 -7.69 -6.12 -3.96
CA PHE A 61 -8.07 -6.43 -5.34
C PHE A 61 -7.90 -7.92 -5.66
N ALA A 62 -6.77 -8.54 -5.30
CA ALA A 62 -6.50 -9.95 -5.60
C ALA A 62 -7.56 -10.88 -4.98
N PHE A 63 -8.01 -10.58 -3.77
CA PHE A 63 -9.06 -11.31 -3.06
C PHE A 63 -10.49 -10.81 -3.37
N LYS A 64 -10.65 -9.90 -4.34
CA LYS A 64 -11.95 -9.41 -4.83
C LYS A 64 -12.79 -8.62 -3.82
N TYR A 65 -12.19 -8.07 -2.76
CA TYR A 65 -12.86 -7.12 -1.87
C TYR A 65 -13.14 -5.80 -2.60
N VAL A 66 -12.21 -5.35 -3.45
CA VAL A 66 -12.39 -4.16 -4.28
C VAL A 66 -12.23 -4.48 -5.77
N LYS A 67 -12.86 -3.65 -6.61
CA LYS A 67 -12.56 -3.63 -8.05
C LYS A 67 -11.15 -3.07 -8.27
N LEU A 68 -10.56 -3.39 -9.43
CA LEU A 68 -9.29 -2.77 -9.82
C LEU A 68 -9.47 -1.24 -9.80
N PRO A 69 -8.68 -0.51 -9.00
CA PRO A 69 -8.73 0.94 -9.02
C PRO A 69 -8.33 1.46 -10.40
N ASP A 70 -9.09 2.40 -10.96
CA ASP A 70 -8.85 2.93 -12.31
C ASP A 70 -7.63 3.85 -12.39
N GLY A 71 -7.16 4.38 -11.25
CA GLY A 71 -6.02 5.29 -11.20
C GLY A 71 -6.27 6.62 -11.91
N ALA A 72 -7.53 7.07 -11.96
CA ALA A 72 -7.95 8.18 -12.79
C ALA A 72 -7.38 9.56 -12.39
N TRP A 73 -6.99 9.72 -11.12
CA TRP A 73 -6.47 10.99 -10.59
C TRP A 73 -4.95 11.05 -10.61
N ILE A 74 -4.38 12.25 -10.58
CA ILE A 74 -2.93 12.47 -10.63
C ILE A 74 -2.42 12.70 -9.21
N LEU A 75 -1.65 11.75 -8.70
CA LEU A 75 -1.21 11.76 -7.29
C LEU A 75 -0.51 13.07 -6.87
N PRO A 76 0.38 13.69 -7.67
CA PRO A 76 0.96 14.99 -7.29
C PRO A 76 -0.04 16.11 -7.02
N HIS A 77 -1.21 16.10 -7.68
CA HIS A 77 -2.19 17.19 -7.56
C HIS A 77 -2.89 17.19 -6.20
N VAL A 78 -2.73 16.15 -5.38
CA VAL A 78 -3.23 16.12 -3.99
C VAL A 78 -2.72 17.30 -3.15
N PHE A 79 -1.57 17.89 -3.50
CA PHE A 79 -1.00 19.03 -2.79
C PHE A 79 -1.41 20.39 -3.37
N GLU A 80 -2.13 20.39 -4.49
CA GLU A 80 -2.40 21.59 -5.30
C GLU A 80 -3.90 21.79 -5.53
N GLU A 81 -4.68 20.70 -5.57
CA GLU A 81 -6.10 20.69 -5.92
C GLU A 81 -6.94 20.04 -4.82
N ASP A 82 -7.86 20.81 -4.22
CA ASP A 82 -8.74 20.32 -3.15
C ASP A 82 -9.61 19.13 -3.58
N LEU A 83 -10.05 19.11 -4.85
CA LEU A 83 -10.85 18.00 -5.37
C LEU A 83 -10.08 16.68 -5.35
N VAL A 84 -8.81 16.70 -5.77
CA VAL A 84 -7.94 15.51 -5.76
C VAL A 84 -7.61 15.08 -4.33
N LEU A 85 -7.45 16.04 -3.42
CA LEU A 85 -7.29 15.75 -1.99
C LEU A 85 -8.52 15.03 -1.41
N GLU A 86 -9.72 15.50 -1.74
CA GLU A 86 -10.96 14.85 -1.28
C GLU A 86 -11.18 13.48 -1.93
N GLU A 87 -10.79 13.29 -3.20
CA GLU A 87 -10.78 11.97 -3.85
C GLU A 87 -9.84 11.00 -3.13
N MET A 88 -8.61 11.43 -2.80
CA MET A 88 -7.68 10.61 -2.03
C MET A 88 -8.25 10.24 -0.66
N LYS A 89 -8.79 11.21 0.09
CA LYS A 89 -9.39 10.95 1.41
C LYS A 89 -10.58 9.99 1.32
N SER A 90 -11.43 10.17 0.32
CA SER A 90 -12.57 9.28 0.06
C SER A 90 -12.10 7.85 -0.19
N TRP A 91 -11.06 7.68 -1.01
CA TRP A 91 -10.45 6.37 -1.25
C TRP A 91 -9.83 5.76 0.02
N LEU A 92 -9.09 6.55 0.81
CA LEU A 92 -8.53 6.08 2.09
C LEU A 92 -9.64 5.62 3.05
N ASN A 93 -10.79 6.29 3.10
CA ASN A 93 -11.93 5.86 3.90
C ASN A 93 -12.52 4.53 3.41
N VAL A 94 -12.53 4.27 2.10
CA VAL A 94 -12.93 2.96 1.55
C VAL A 94 -11.96 1.86 2.01
N VAL A 95 -10.65 2.13 1.99
CA VAL A 95 -9.65 1.18 2.47
C VAL A 95 -9.79 0.92 3.98
N GLU A 96 -10.04 1.96 4.77
CA GLU A 96 -10.26 1.81 6.22
C GLU A 96 -11.51 0.99 6.53
N GLY A 97 -12.63 1.21 5.82
CA GLY A 97 -13.83 0.39 6.00
C GLY A 97 -13.58 -1.10 5.70
N TRP A 98 -12.72 -1.40 4.71
CA TRP A 98 -12.29 -2.78 4.48
C TRP A 98 -11.37 -3.31 5.57
N ARG A 99 -10.46 -2.49 6.09
CA ARG A 99 -9.59 -2.87 7.20
C ARG A 99 -10.41 -3.27 8.43
N GLU A 100 -11.40 -2.47 8.81
CA GLU A 100 -12.31 -2.77 9.92
C GLU A 100 -13.06 -4.08 9.69
N ALA A 101 -13.64 -4.27 8.50
CA ALA A 101 -14.34 -5.52 8.16
C ALA A 101 -13.41 -6.75 8.18
N LEU A 102 -12.15 -6.60 7.77
CA LEU A 102 -11.16 -7.68 7.83
C LEU A 102 -10.79 -8.05 9.27
N ILE A 103 -10.73 -7.07 10.18
CA ILE A 103 -10.52 -7.34 11.62
C ILE A 103 -11.66 -8.19 12.15
N GLU A 104 -12.92 -7.82 11.86
CA GLU A 104 -14.10 -8.55 12.28
C GLU A 104 -14.13 -9.99 11.72
N GLN A 105 -13.65 -10.17 10.50
CA GLN A 105 -13.57 -11.48 9.85
C GLN A 105 -12.35 -12.31 10.27
N ASN A 106 -11.50 -11.80 11.19
CA ASN A 106 -10.26 -12.43 11.64
C ASN A 106 -9.17 -12.57 10.55
N HIS A 107 -9.17 -11.65 9.56
CA HIS A 107 -8.14 -11.51 8.53
C HIS A 107 -7.03 -10.52 8.98
N GLY A 108 -6.52 -10.71 10.21
CA GLY A 108 -5.64 -9.75 10.88
C GLY A 108 -4.34 -9.40 10.13
N LEU A 109 -3.83 -10.31 9.29
CA LEU A 109 -2.62 -10.05 8.50
C LEU A 109 -2.85 -8.98 7.43
N LEU A 110 -3.94 -9.09 6.66
CA LEU A 110 -4.27 -8.11 5.63
C LEU A 110 -4.70 -6.78 6.27
N ALA A 111 -5.45 -6.83 7.38
CA ALA A 111 -5.78 -5.64 8.15
C ALA A 111 -4.52 -4.92 8.67
N GLY A 112 -3.51 -5.67 9.13
CA GLY A 112 -2.24 -5.10 9.62
C GLY A 112 -1.40 -4.44 8.53
N MET A 113 -1.53 -4.86 7.27
CA MET A 113 -0.90 -4.18 6.12
C MET A 113 -1.57 -2.84 5.81
N LEU A 114 -2.86 -2.72 6.12
CA LEU A 114 -3.68 -1.54 5.89
C LEU A 114 -3.79 -0.65 7.13
N GLU A 115 -2.96 -0.84 8.15
CA GLU A 115 -2.92 0.04 9.32
C GLU A 115 -2.54 1.48 8.90
N PRO A 116 -3.38 2.49 9.20
CA PRO A 116 -3.14 3.87 8.77
C PRO A 116 -1.88 4.48 9.37
N ASP A 117 -1.55 4.12 10.62
CA ASP A 117 -0.32 4.58 11.28
C ASP A 117 0.88 3.76 10.79
N PRO A 118 1.82 4.35 10.02
CA PRO A 118 2.94 3.61 9.46
C PRO A 118 3.85 3.00 10.53
N ASP A 119 3.86 3.55 11.76
CA ASP A 119 4.71 3.07 12.84
C ASP A 119 4.08 1.86 13.57
N LYS A 120 2.78 1.62 13.35
CA LYS A 120 2.04 0.43 13.85
C LYS A 120 1.79 -0.62 12.76
N ARG A 121 1.99 -0.26 11.49
CA ARG A 121 1.80 -1.13 10.33
C ARG A 121 2.76 -2.31 10.38
N ILE A 122 2.27 -3.49 10.02
CA ILE A 122 3.12 -4.68 9.94
C ILE A 122 4.27 -4.42 8.94
N VAL A 123 5.49 -4.78 9.33
CA VAL A 123 6.67 -4.64 8.46
C VAL A 123 6.84 -5.87 7.57
N ALA A 124 7.49 -5.71 6.42
CA ALA A 124 7.66 -6.78 5.42
C ALA A 124 8.30 -8.05 6.00
N ALA A 125 9.29 -7.91 6.89
CA ALA A 125 9.95 -9.06 7.53
C ALA A 125 8.99 -9.86 8.44
N GLU A 126 8.14 -9.17 9.19
CA GLU A 126 7.13 -9.79 10.05
C GLU A 126 6.03 -10.44 9.21
N LEU A 127 5.60 -9.78 8.13
CA LEU A 127 4.66 -10.32 7.16
C LEU A 127 5.18 -11.63 6.54
N GLU A 128 6.44 -11.67 6.13
CA GLU A 128 7.08 -12.87 5.59
C GLU A 128 7.08 -14.02 6.60
N LEU A 129 7.45 -13.74 7.85
CA LEU A 129 7.48 -14.73 8.93
C LEU A 129 6.08 -15.35 9.16
N GLN A 130 5.05 -14.51 9.28
CA GLN A 130 3.68 -14.98 9.51
C GLN A 130 3.11 -15.79 8.33
N LEU A 131 3.47 -15.44 7.09
CA LEU A 131 3.08 -16.21 5.90
C LEU A 131 3.76 -17.58 5.85
N LYS A 132 5.02 -17.69 6.30
CA LYS A 132 5.75 -18.97 6.37
C LYS A 132 5.15 -19.91 7.43
N VAL A 133 4.81 -19.40 8.61
CA VAL A 133 4.21 -20.20 9.70
C VAL A 133 2.86 -20.81 9.30
N ARG A 134 2.09 -20.14 8.44
CA ARG A 134 0.79 -20.65 7.96
C ARG A 134 0.88 -21.70 6.84
N ARG A 135 2.08 -21.97 6.31
CA ARG A 135 2.31 -23.01 5.29
C ARG A 135 2.61 -24.40 5.88
N THR A 136 2.87 -24.50 7.18
CA THR A 136 3.04 -25.75 7.94
C THR A 136 1.77 -26.14 8.66
#